data_AF-A0A1H7HI90-F1
#
_entry.id   AF-A0A1H7HI90-F1
#
_cell.length_a   1.000
_cell.length_b   1.000
_cell.length_c   1.000
_cell.angle_alpha   90.00
_cell.angle_beta   90.00
_cell.angle_gamma   90.00
#
_symmetry.space_group_name_H-M   'P 1'
#
loop_
_entity.id
_entity.type
_entity.pdbx_description
1 polymer ?
#
loop_
_entity_poly.entity_id
_entity_poly.type
_entity_poly.pdbx_seq_one_letter_code
_entity_poly.pdbx_strand_id
1 'polypeptide(L)'
;MSTNAPIIVFAYNRPDHLRQTLDHLARAEDARDSDLWIFCDGFKPGADPVPIDAARAVARNPAWHARFASVRVETSDINIGLALSIITGVSRVMEEAGKAIVVEDDLLVAPDFLRFMNDCLDFYRDDSRVGSVTGFSPLPAPPPGYAHDVMALPRNCSHGWATWADRWRAVDWDARGAAQLLNEHALRRRFNAAGNDRLDRLRRQLEGRIDSWSIRFGLWQCLAGWHTIYPVHNRVRNIGFDDSGVHTRQGQDVNACALTAARPYRLEHVAEDPAILRRVAQIYGGPWIKRTLRGVRVKFRTLKTGIAMSRWNKQDTNYSDACQHYDLEYFRDQSRDGDLRGAINAWKFQSLVRRDQDILDFGCGDGALLEALGGKNGVEVNPHARDAAQARGFRIEESIDAFDDASIDFIVSNHCLEHVEDPVSVIRKMRRVIRPDGTLVIVVPCHRADFAFRENDRDFHLFSWSAANLGNVVKLAGFEVLEAREVQHRWPPKWRTIYRCFGPGGFHAASRIWSRIDRTVSQVICVARPAVSDK
;
A
#
# COMPACT_ATOMS: atom_id res chain seq x y z
N MET A 1 22.85 -36.20 -16.29
CA MET A 1 22.29 -35.03 -15.57
C MET A 1 21.88 -35.51 -14.19
N SER A 2 22.16 -34.73 -13.15
CA SER A 2 21.73 -35.09 -11.79
C SER A 2 20.20 -35.25 -11.72
N THR A 3 19.73 -36.21 -10.92
CA THR A 3 18.31 -36.36 -10.58
C THR A 3 17.85 -35.32 -9.55
N ASN A 4 18.79 -34.78 -8.78
CA ASN A 4 18.53 -33.80 -7.73
C ASN A 4 18.33 -32.41 -8.33
N ALA A 5 17.57 -31.58 -7.62
CA ALA A 5 17.36 -30.20 -8.03
C ALA A 5 18.68 -29.42 -7.93
N PRO A 6 19.06 -28.63 -8.97
CA PRO A 6 20.17 -27.71 -8.84
C PRO A 6 19.97 -26.73 -7.69
N ILE A 7 21.07 -26.42 -7.02
CA ILE A 7 21.16 -25.43 -5.95
C ILE A 7 21.54 -24.10 -6.59
N ILE A 8 20.81 -23.05 -6.28
CA ILE A 8 21.05 -21.70 -6.76
C ILE A 8 21.39 -20.82 -5.56
N VAL A 9 22.56 -20.18 -5.60
CA VAL A 9 23.00 -19.21 -4.60
C VAL A 9 23.12 -17.83 -5.26
N PHE A 10 22.48 -16.83 -4.68
CA PHE A 10 22.62 -15.43 -5.08
C PHE A 10 23.52 -14.69 -4.08
N ALA A 11 24.54 -14.01 -4.58
CA ALA A 11 25.52 -13.29 -3.76
C ALA A 11 25.80 -11.90 -4.31
N TYR A 12 26.26 -11.00 -3.43
CA TYR A 12 26.65 -9.64 -3.84
C TYR A 12 27.97 -9.18 -3.18
N ASN A 13 27.92 -8.73 -1.94
CA ASN A 13 29.05 -8.05 -1.28
C ASN A 13 29.36 -8.57 0.14
N ARG A 14 28.97 -9.82 0.44
CA ARG A 14 29.19 -10.44 1.76
C ARG A 14 30.02 -11.73 1.66
N PRO A 15 31.34 -11.62 1.41
CA PRO A 15 32.20 -12.78 1.19
C PRO A 15 32.18 -13.80 2.34
N ASP A 16 32.18 -13.35 3.59
CA ASP A 16 32.17 -14.26 4.74
C ASP A 16 30.84 -14.98 4.96
N HIS A 17 29.73 -14.32 4.65
CA HIS A 17 28.41 -14.95 4.67
C HIS A 17 28.33 -16.03 3.60
N LEU A 18 28.67 -15.65 2.35
CA LEU A 18 28.69 -16.55 1.21
C LEU A 18 29.54 -17.79 1.49
N ARG A 19 30.75 -17.61 2.03
CA ARG A 19 31.65 -18.71 2.38
C ARG A 19 30.99 -19.67 3.36
N GLN A 20 30.37 -19.16 4.43
CA GLN A 20 29.69 -19.99 5.42
C GLN A 20 28.48 -20.73 4.83
N THR A 21 27.68 -20.06 3.99
CA THR A 21 26.57 -20.69 3.28
C THR A 21 27.05 -21.83 2.38
N LEU A 22 28.08 -21.60 1.56
CA LEU A 22 28.65 -22.63 0.68
C LEU A 22 29.27 -23.77 1.48
N ASP A 23 29.96 -23.49 2.59
CA ASP A 23 30.52 -24.52 3.48
C ASP A 23 29.43 -25.41 4.08
N HIS A 24 28.28 -24.84 4.49
CA HIS A 24 27.15 -25.61 5.01
C HIS A 24 26.47 -26.43 3.92
N LEU A 25 26.27 -25.86 2.73
CA LEU A 25 25.73 -26.59 1.59
C LEU A 25 26.65 -27.76 1.19
N ALA A 26 27.96 -27.54 1.15
CA ALA A 26 28.96 -28.56 0.80
C ALA A 26 29.06 -29.71 1.80
N ARG A 27 28.48 -29.57 2.99
CA ARG A 27 28.40 -30.61 4.04
C ARG A 27 27.03 -31.26 4.13
N ALA A 28 26.03 -30.72 3.44
CA ALA A 28 24.70 -31.30 3.44
C ALA A 28 24.68 -32.62 2.66
N GLU A 29 23.83 -33.53 3.09
CA GLU A 29 23.49 -34.76 2.36
C GLU A 29 22.98 -34.38 0.97
N ASP A 30 23.27 -35.17 -0.06
CA ASP A 30 22.97 -34.91 -1.48
C ASP A 30 23.72 -33.75 -2.16
N ALA A 31 24.61 -33.04 -1.46
CA ALA A 31 25.40 -31.96 -2.06
C ALA A 31 26.25 -32.44 -3.25
N ARG A 32 26.95 -33.58 -3.09
CA ARG A 32 27.80 -34.19 -4.12
C ARG A 32 27.04 -34.64 -5.36
N ASP A 33 25.74 -34.88 -5.20
CA ASP A 33 24.86 -35.31 -6.27
C ASP A 33 24.09 -34.13 -6.86
N SER A 34 24.26 -32.90 -6.38
CA SER A 34 23.52 -31.72 -6.83
C SER A 34 24.43 -30.75 -7.61
N ASP A 35 23.90 -30.19 -8.69
CA ASP A 35 24.56 -29.10 -9.42
C ASP A 35 24.47 -27.79 -8.62
N LEU A 36 25.54 -27.00 -8.55
CA LEU A 36 25.58 -25.71 -7.89
C LEU A 36 25.72 -24.58 -8.91
N TRP A 37 24.82 -23.60 -8.84
CA TRP A 37 24.86 -22.36 -9.59
C TRP A 37 25.02 -21.21 -8.62
N ILE A 38 26.02 -20.36 -8.85
CA ILE A 38 26.27 -19.16 -8.05
C ILE A 38 26.16 -17.94 -8.96
N PHE A 39 25.21 -17.06 -8.66
CA PHE A 39 25.04 -15.80 -9.35
C PHE A 39 25.58 -14.68 -8.47
N CYS A 40 26.57 -13.93 -8.97
CA CYS A 40 27.09 -12.73 -8.33
C CYS A 40 26.65 -11.49 -9.09
N ASP A 41 25.91 -10.60 -8.44
CA ASP A 41 25.42 -9.36 -9.06
C ASP A 41 26.57 -8.36 -9.31
N GLY A 42 26.32 -7.38 -10.18
CA GLY A 42 27.29 -6.35 -10.56
C GLY A 42 27.35 -5.16 -9.61
N PHE A 43 28.23 -4.21 -9.92
CA PHE A 43 28.50 -3.05 -9.05
C PHE A 43 27.35 -2.04 -9.09
N LYS A 44 26.89 -1.58 -7.92
CA LYS A 44 26.04 -0.39 -7.84
C LYS A 44 26.88 0.87 -8.08
N PRO A 45 26.32 1.95 -8.65
CA PRO A 45 27.02 3.22 -8.76
C PRO A 45 27.58 3.67 -7.40
N GLY A 46 28.90 3.88 -7.32
CA GLY A 46 29.59 4.29 -6.09
C GLY A 46 29.82 3.18 -5.05
N ALA A 47 29.57 1.91 -5.38
CA ALA A 47 29.88 0.79 -4.48
C ALA A 47 31.40 0.56 -4.38
N ASP A 48 31.87 0.19 -3.18
CA ASP A 48 33.22 -0.30 -2.97
C ASP A 48 33.41 -1.65 -3.68
N PRO A 49 34.35 -1.77 -4.63
CA PRO A 49 34.57 -3.02 -5.35
C PRO A 49 35.17 -4.14 -4.50
N VAL A 50 35.89 -3.81 -3.42
CA VAL A 50 36.63 -4.78 -2.60
C VAL A 50 35.75 -5.93 -2.07
N PRO A 51 34.62 -5.68 -1.37
CA PRO A 51 33.76 -6.76 -0.87
C PRO A 51 33.07 -7.56 -1.97
N ILE A 52 32.82 -6.96 -3.14
CA ILE A 52 32.19 -7.62 -4.29
C ILE A 52 33.18 -8.58 -4.95
N ASP A 53 34.42 -8.12 -5.19
CA ASP A 53 35.48 -8.95 -5.74
C ASP A 53 35.86 -10.10 -4.80
N ALA A 54 35.88 -9.85 -3.49
CA ALA A 54 36.06 -10.89 -2.49
C ALA A 54 34.93 -11.94 -2.54
N ALA A 55 33.67 -11.53 -2.69
CA ALA A 55 32.56 -12.47 -2.82
C ALA A 55 32.67 -13.30 -4.12
N ARG A 56 33.08 -12.68 -5.24
CA ARG A 56 33.37 -13.39 -6.50
C ARG A 56 34.50 -14.39 -6.36
N ALA A 57 35.56 -14.05 -5.62
CA ALA A 57 36.67 -14.95 -5.34
C ALA A 57 36.22 -16.17 -4.51
N VAL A 58 35.36 -15.96 -3.52
CA VAL A 58 34.73 -17.07 -2.76
C VAL A 58 33.88 -17.95 -3.68
N ALA A 59 33.05 -17.36 -4.54
CA ALA A 59 32.20 -18.11 -5.47
C ALA A 59 33.03 -18.97 -6.46
N ARG A 60 34.14 -18.43 -6.97
CA ARG A 60 35.03 -19.09 -7.95
C ARG A 60 36.06 -20.04 -7.35
N ASN A 61 36.03 -20.27 -6.04
CA ASN A 61 37.01 -21.15 -5.40
C ASN A 61 36.90 -22.57 -5.98
N PRO A 62 37.98 -23.12 -6.59
CA PRO A 62 37.93 -24.43 -7.24
C PRO A 62 37.63 -25.58 -6.28
N ALA A 63 37.82 -25.39 -4.96
CA ALA A 63 37.51 -26.39 -3.95
C ALA A 63 36.03 -26.84 -3.96
N TRP A 64 35.11 -26.01 -4.46
CA TRP A 64 33.69 -26.36 -4.55
C TRP A 64 33.43 -27.49 -5.56
N HIS A 65 34.24 -27.64 -6.60
CA HIS A 65 34.08 -28.73 -7.58
C HIS A 65 34.28 -30.12 -6.99
N ALA A 66 34.94 -30.25 -5.84
CA ALA A 66 35.07 -31.51 -5.12
C ALA A 66 33.87 -31.81 -4.18
N ARG A 67 32.92 -30.89 -4.07
CA ARG A 67 31.82 -30.93 -3.10
C ARG A 67 30.43 -31.00 -3.73
N PHE A 68 30.30 -30.62 -5.00
CA PHE A 68 29.06 -30.62 -5.76
C PHE A 68 29.24 -31.39 -7.08
N ALA A 69 28.15 -31.83 -7.69
CA ALA A 69 28.20 -32.59 -8.95
C ALA A 69 28.78 -31.75 -10.09
N SER A 70 28.41 -30.48 -10.15
CA SER A 70 29.04 -29.45 -10.97
C SER A 70 28.92 -28.09 -10.28
N VAL A 71 29.79 -27.15 -10.65
CA VAL A 71 29.73 -25.77 -10.15
C VAL A 71 29.79 -24.82 -11.33
N ARG A 72 28.81 -23.93 -11.42
CA ARG A 72 28.71 -22.86 -12.43
C ARG A 72 28.63 -21.53 -11.72
N VAL A 73 29.49 -20.59 -12.10
CA VAL A 73 29.52 -19.25 -11.51
C VAL A 73 29.25 -18.23 -12.60
N GLU A 74 28.24 -17.41 -12.38
CA GLU A 74 27.86 -16.32 -13.27
C GLU A 74 28.02 -14.99 -12.57
N THR A 75 28.67 -14.05 -13.24
CA THR A 75 28.92 -12.72 -12.70
C THR A 75 28.38 -11.68 -13.65
N SER A 76 27.61 -10.73 -13.14
CA SER A 76 27.15 -9.56 -13.92
C SER A 76 28.10 -8.39 -13.72
N ASP A 77 28.39 -7.60 -14.76
CA ASP A 77 29.17 -6.36 -14.60
C ASP A 77 28.32 -5.21 -14.05
N ILE A 78 27.01 -5.24 -14.31
CA ILE A 78 26.06 -4.20 -13.91
C ILE A 78 25.16 -4.73 -12.79
N ASN A 79 24.92 -3.93 -11.76
CA ASN A 79 23.90 -4.27 -10.75
C ASN A 79 22.50 -4.15 -11.37
N ILE A 80 21.80 -5.27 -11.51
CA ILE A 80 20.45 -5.29 -12.09
C ILE A 80 19.33 -5.30 -11.03
N GLY A 81 19.70 -5.30 -9.75
CA GLY A 81 18.78 -5.34 -8.62
C GLY A 81 18.40 -6.75 -8.20
N LEU A 82 18.06 -6.90 -6.91
CA LEU A 82 17.83 -8.20 -6.26
C LEU A 82 16.71 -8.99 -6.92
N ALA A 83 15.56 -8.34 -7.17
CA ALA A 83 14.41 -9.08 -7.67
C ALA A 83 14.62 -9.56 -9.11
N LEU A 84 15.20 -8.71 -9.96
CA LEU A 84 15.49 -9.06 -11.34
C LEU A 84 16.55 -10.15 -11.41
N SER A 85 17.64 -10.04 -10.63
CA SER A 85 18.67 -11.08 -10.52
C SER A 85 18.08 -12.44 -10.16
N ILE A 86 17.18 -12.49 -9.17
CA ILE A 86 16.54 -13.74 -8.76
C ILE A 86 15.61 -14.26 -9.86
N ILE A 87 14.79 -13.39 -10.45
CA ILE A 87 13.85 -13.79 -11.50
C ILE A 87 14.61 -14.39 -12.69
N THR A 88 15.62 -13.70 -13.21
CA THR A 88 16.36 -14.16 -14.39
C THR A 88 17.23 -15.39 -14.10
N GLY A 89 17.96 -15.40 -12.97
CA GLY A 89 18.83 -16.50 -12.60
C GLY A 89 18.07 -17.80 -12.35
N VAL A 90 16.96 -17.74 -11.60
CA VAL A 90 16.12 -18.92 -11.38
C VAL A 90 15.46 -19.37 -12.68
N SER A 91 14.96 -18.45 -13.51
CA SER A 91 14.31 -18.81 -14.79
C SER A 91 15.24 -19.60 -15.70
N ARG A 92 16.50 -19.17 -15.80
CA ARG A 92 17.52 -19.86 -16.60
C ARG A 92 17.77 -21.29 -16.11
N VAL A 93 17.93 -21.50 -14.81
CA VAL A 93 18.15 -22.84 -14.26
C VAL A 93 16.91 -23.72 -14.39
N MET A 94 15.72 -23.14 -14.21
CA MET A 94 14.45 -23.85 -14.36
C MET A 94 14.20 -24.35 -15.79
N GLU A 95 14.67 -23.61 -16.81
CA GLU A 95 14.60 -24.05 -18.22
C GLU A 95 15.43 -25.32 -18.47
N GLU A 96 16.58 -25.47 -17.80
CA GLU A 96 17.44 -26.64 -17.95
C GLU A 96 16.99 -27.83 -17.09
N ALA A 97 16.56 -27.59 -15.85
CA ALA A 97 16.42 -28.65 -14.84
C ALA A 97 14.98 -28.94 -14.38
N GLY A 98 14.01 -28.09 -14.70
CA GLY A 98 12.59 -28.30 -14.35
C GLY A 98 12.22 -28.11 -12.87
N LYS A 99 13.19 -28.04 -11.96
CA LYS A 99 13.04 -27.73 -10.52
C LYS A 99 14.34 -27.11 -10.00
N ALA A 100 14.31 -26.33 -8.93
CA ALA A 100 15.53 -25.80 -8.29
C ALA A 100 15.33 -25.49 -6.80
N ILE A 101 16.43 -25.57 -6.04
CA ILE A 101 16.54 -25.15 -4.65
C ILE A 101 17.32 -23.83 -4.59
N VAL A 102 16.76 -22.81 -3.96
CA VAL A 102 17.33 -21.45 -3.91
C VAL A 102 17.70 -21.09 -2.47
N VAL A 103 18.93 -20.63 -2.28
CA VAL A 103 19.53 -20.29 -0.99
C VAL A 103 20.20 -18.91 -1.10
N GLU A 104 19.90 -18.00 -0.17
CA GLU A 104 20.55 -16.67 -0.10
C GLU A 104 21.95 -16.81 0.53
N ASP A 105 22.85 -15.86 0.26
CA ASP A 105 24.26 -15.88 0.72
C ASP A 105 24.42 -15.75 2.23
N ASP A 106 23.35 -15.52 2.99
CA ASP A 106 23.33 -15.40 4.44
C ASP A 106 22.53 -16.52 5.14
N LEU A 107 22.37 -17.67 4.48
CA LEU A 107 21.67 -18.82 5.04
C LEU A 107 22.61 -19.99 5.35
N LEU A 108 22.62 -20.42 6.60
CA LEU A 108 23.19 -21.71 7.01
C LEU A 108 22.12 -22.79 6.92
N VAL A 109 22.50 -23.96 6.44
CA VAL A 109 21.59 -25.11 6.28
C VAL A 109 21.97 -26.27 7.20
N ALA A 110 20.96 -27.07 7.57
CA ALA A 110 21.14 -28.32 8.31
C ALA A 110 21.71 -29.43 7.42
N PRO A 111 22.35 -30.47 7.99
CA PRO A 111 22.90 -31.58 7.22
C PRO A 111 21.89 -32.26 6.29
N ASP A 112 20.63 -32.40 6.71
CA ASP A 112 19.57 -33.04 5.93
C ASP A 112 18.77 -32.07 5.05
N PHE A 113 19.17 -30.81 4.94
CA PHE A 113 18.39 -29.78 4.23
C PHE A 113 18.15 -30.15 2.77
N LEU A 114 19.20 -30.43 1.99
CA LEU A 114 19.05 -30.70 0.56
C LEU A 114 18.23 -31.98 0.32
N ARG A 115 18.48 -33.05 1.10
CA ARG A 115 17.67 -34.27 1.04
C ARG A 115 16.19 -33.98 1.31
N PHE A 116 15.88 -33.25 2.38
CA PHE A 116 14.51 -32.85 2.68
C PHE A 116 13.86 -32.07 1.54
N MET A 117 14.59 -31.14 0.92
CA MET A 117 14.09 -30.33 -0.19
C MET A 117 13.88 -31.18 -1.45
N ASN A 118 14.79 -32.09 -1.78
CA ASN A 118 14.64 -33.02 -2.92
C ASN A 118 13.46 -33.97 -2.72
N ASP A 119 13.36 -34.60 -1.56
CA ASP A 119 12.23 -35.49 -1.22
C ASP A 119 10.89 -34.74 -1.32
N CYS A 120 10.84 -33.50 -0.84
CA CYS A 120 9.67 -32.64 -0.98
C CYS A 120 9.33 -32.31 -2.44
N LEU A 121 10.34 -31.97 -3.26
CA LEU A 121 10.13 -31.68 -4.68
C LEU A 121 9.64 -32.90 -5.46
N ASP A 122 10.06 -34.10 -5.07
CA ASP A 122 9.62 -35.33 -5.72
C ASP A 122 8.26 -35.79 -5.21
N PHE A 123 8.02 -35.76 -3.89
CA PHE A 123 6.76 -36.17 -3.28
C PHE A 123 5.57 -35.27 -3.67
N TYR A 124 5.75 -33.94 -3.66
CA TYR A 124 4.67 -32.99 -3.94
C TYR A 124 4.60 -32.57 -5.42
N ARG A 125 5.36 -33.19 -6.31
CA ARG A 125 5.46 -32.82 -7.74
C ARG A 125 4.08 -32.67 -8.39
N ASP A 126 3.22 -33.66 -8.19
CA ASP A 126 1.90 -33.75 -8.80
C ASP A 126 0.77 -33.17 -7.92
N ASP A 127 1.09 -32.68 -6.72
CA ASP A 127 0.11 -32.00 -5.86
C ASP A 127 -0.08 -30.55 -6.32
N SER A 128 -1.15 -30.33 -7.07
CA SER A 128 -1.54 -29.01 -7.61
C SER A 128 -1.97 -28.02 -6.53
N ARG A 129 -1.93 -28.39 -5.24
CA ARG A 129 -2.16 -27.47 -4.10
C ARG A 129 -0.86 -26.92 -3.54
N VAL A 130 0.29 -27.50 -3.88
CA VAL A 130 1.61 -27.10 -3.38
C VAL A 130 2.30 -26.24 -4.42
N GLY A 131 2.64 -24.99 -4.08
CA GLY A 131 3.34 -24.07 -4.97
C GLY A 131 4.85 -24.00 -4.74
N SER A 132 5.30 -24.32 -3.53
CA SER A 132 6.72 -24.28 -3.15
C SER A 132 6.95 -25.06 -1.87
N VAL A 133 8.22 -25.32 -1.58
CA VAL A 133 8.67 -25.94 -0.32
C VAL A 133 9.80 -25.09 0.27
N THR A 134 10.05 -25.19 1.58
CA THR A 134 11.10 -24.41 2.25
C THR A 134 11.70 -25.20 3.40
N GLY A 135 12.98 -25.00 3.72
CA GLY A 135 13.60 -25.59 4.90
C GLY A 135 13.41 -24.77 6.19
N PHE A 136 12.84 -23.57 6.09
CA PHE A 136 12.57 -22.73 7.26
C PHE A 136 11.33 -23.22 8.01
N SER A 137 11.33 -23.17 9.34
CA SER A 137 10.11 -23.35 10.14
C SER A 137 9.70 -22.02 10.78
N PRO A 138 8.45 -21.56 10.65
CA PRO A 138 8.01 -20.31 11.25
C PRO A 138 7.72 -20.43 12.76
N LEU A 139 7.70 -21.65 13.29
CA LEU A 139 7.36 -21.94 14.69
C LEU A 139 8.57 -22.56 15.40
N PRO A 140 8.89 -22.13 16.64
CA PRO A 140 9.91 -22.82 17.45
C PRO A 140 9.53 -24.27 17.79
N ALA A 141 8.22 -24.52 17.94
CA ALA A 141 7.64 -25.83 18.17
C ALA A 141 6.19 -25.86 17.64
N PRO A 142 5.70 -27.03 17.19
CA PRO A 142 4.31 -27.17 16.76
C PRO A 142 3.35 -27.12 17.98
N PRO A 143 2.05 -26.84 17.76
CA PRO A 143 1.01 -26.95 18.79
C PRO A 143 0.95 -28.36 19.38
N PRO A 144 0.56 -28.51 20.67
CA PRO A 144 0.33 -29.82 21.26
C PRO A 144 -0.64 -30.68 20.43
N GLY A 145 -0.27 -31.94 20.19
CA GLY A 145 -1.09 -32.88 19.43
C GLY A 145 -0.97 -32.77 17.90
N TYR A 146 -0.14 -31.88 17.36
CA TYR A 146 0.16 -31.88 15.93
C TYR A 146 1.04 -33.09 15.58
N ALA A 147 0.53 -33.98 14.72
CA ALA A 147 1.11 -35.29 14.48
C ALA A 147 1.99 -35.39 13.21
N HIS A 148 2.08 -34.30 12.44
CA HIS A 148 2.79 -34.29 11.15
C HIS A 148 4.17 -33.64 11.29
N ASP A 149 5.11 -34.03 10.45
CA ASP A 149 6.47 -33.44 10.40
C ASP A 149 6.57 -32.23 9.47
N VAL A 150 5.50 -31.94 8.73
CA VAL A 150 5.38 -30.84 7.77
C VAL A 150 4.06 -30.10 7.94
N MET A 151 4.03 -28.83 7.54
CA MET A 151 2.90 -27.91 7.65
C MET A 151 2.61 -27.26 6.30
N ALA A 152 1.35 -27.27 5.87
CA ALA A 152 0.88 -26.48 4.73
C ALA A 152 0.45 -25.08 5.18
N LEU A 153 1.05 -24.04 4.62
CA LEU A 153 0.69 -22.64 4.90
C LEU A 153 0.39 -21.86 3.62
N PRO A 154 -0.66 -21.00 3.60
CA PRO A 154 -0.94 -20.09 2.48
C PRO A 154 0.01 -18.88 2.51
N ARG A 155 1.31 -19.13 2.71
CA ARG A 155 2.39 -18.17 2.86
C ARG A 155 3.62 -18.66 2.13
N ASN A 156 4.22 -17.79 1.33
CA ASN A 156 5.49 -18.06 0.68
C ASN A 156 6.66 -17.80 1.65
N CYS A 157 7.78 -18.47 1.42
CA CYS A 157 9.03 -18.27 2.15
C CYS A 157 10.15 -17.93 1.16
N SER A 158 11.08 -17.04 1.55
CA SER A 158 12.33 -16.79 0.82
C SER A 158 13.55 -17.43 1.48
N HIS A 159 13.44 -17.96 2.70
CA HIS A 159 14.57 -18.59 3.38
C HIS A 159 14.70 -20.06 2.96
N GLY A 160 15.65 -20.37 2.07
CA GLY A 160 15.96 -21.73 1.63
C GLY A 160 14.72 -22.42 1.07
N TRP A 161 14.33 -22.07 -0.15
CA TRP A 161 13.06 -22.46 -0.76
C TRP A 161 13.27 -23.18 -2.08
N ALA A 162 12.27 -23.91 -2.54
CA ALA A 162 12.31 -24.58 -3.84
C ALA A 162 10.94 -24.59 -4.51
N THR A 163 10.94 -24.69 -5.83
CA THR A 163 9.74 -24.83 -6.64
C THR A 163 10.06 -25.55 -7.96
N TRP A 164 9.07 -25.69 -8.81
CA TRP A 164 9.11 -26.39 -10.09
C TRP A 164 8.94 -25.38 -11.25
N ALA A 165 9.44 -25.73 -12.42
CA ALA A 165 9.49 -24.82 -13.56
C ALA A 165 8.11 -24.49 -14.14
N ASP A 166 7.15 -25.40 -14.10
CA ASP A 166 5.75 -25.15 -14.47
C ASP A 166 5.12 -24.07 -13.56
N ARG A 167 5.37 -24.19 -12.26
CA ARG A 167 4.88 -23.27 -11.23
C ARG A 167 5.55 -21.91 -11.33
N TRP A 168 6.87 -21.90 -11.51
CA TRP A 168 7.68 -20.69 -11.68
C TRP A 168 7.28 -19.88 -12.93
N ARG A 169 7.04 -20.56 -14.06
CA ARG A 169 6.57 -19.92 -15.30
C ARG A 169 5.17 -19.33 -15.19
N ALA A 170 4.33 -19.88 -14.32
CA ALA A 170 2.98 -19.37 -14.10
C ALA A 170 2.93 -18.09 -13.24
N VAL A 171 4.06 -17.69 -12.63
CA VAL A 171 4.09 -16.52 -11.74
C VAL A 171 3.92 -15.23 -12.54
N ASP A 172 2.94 -14.43 -12.14
CA ASP A 172 2.74 -13.08 -12.67
C ASP A 172 3.66 -12.07 -11.96
N TRP A 173 4.84 -11.83 -12.53
CA TRP A 173 5.85 -10.93 -11.97
C TRP A 173 5.46 -9.45 -12.02
N ASP A 174 4.45 -9.08 -12.80
CA ASP A 174 3.89 -7.72 -12.83
C ASP A 174 2.84 -7.49 -11.73
N ALA A 175 2.48 -8.54 -10.97
CA ALA A 175 1.50 -8.50 -9.91
C ALA A 175 0.14 -7.90 -10.32
N ARG A 176 -0.31 -8.15 -11.57
CA ARG A 176 -1.58 -7.64 -12.14
C ARG A 176 -2.78 -8.15 -11.34
N GLY A 177 -2.70 -9.37 -10.81
CA GLY A 177 -3.69 -9.95 -9.92
C GLY A 177 -3.84 -9.25 -8.54
N ALA A 178 -3.01 -8.26 -8.23
CA ALA A 178 -3.10 -7.52 -6.98
C ALA A 178 -4.44 -6.78 -6.84
N ALA A 179 -5.02 -6.29 -7.95
CA ALA A 179 -6.34 -5.64 -7.94
C ALA A 179 -7.41 -6.58 -7.38
N GLN A 180 -7.42 -7.82 -7.89
CA GLN A 180 -8.35 -8.85 -7.49
C GLN A 180 -8.20 -9.17 -6.00
N LEU A 181 -6.97 -9.43 -5.56
CA LEU A 181 -6.66 -9.62 -4.14
C LEU A 181 -7.16 -8.43 -3.31
N LEU A 182 -6.94 -7.19 -3.77
CA LEU A 182 -7.30 -5.98 -3.04
C LEU A 182 -8.79 -5.68 -3.03
N ASN A 183 -9.60 -6.27 -3.91
CA ASN A 183 -11.05 -6.07 -4.00
C ASN A 183 -11.83 -7.20 -3.32
N GLU A 184 -11.37 -8.44 -3.42
CA GLU A 184 -12.08 -9.61 -2.89
C GLU A 184 -11.78 -9.89 -1.42
N HIS A 185 -12.82 -9.99 -0.59
CA HIS A 185 -12.63 -10.21 0.84
C HIS A 185 -12.06 -11.59 1.18
N ALA A 186 -12.47 -12.63 0.44
CA ALA A 186 -11.99 -13.99 0.64
C ALA A 186 -10.48 -14.10 0.38
N LEU A 187 -10.00 -13.54 -0.75
CA LEU A 187 -8.58 -13.52 -1.09
C LEU A 187 -7.75 -12.72 -0.07
N ARG A 188 -8.22 -11.53 0.36
CA ARG A 188 -7.53 -10.77 1.44
C ARG A 188 -7.45 -11.56 2.74
N ARG A 189 -8.49 -12.33 3.07
CA ARG A 189 -8.47 -13.18 4.27
C ARG A 189 -7.44 -14.30 4.13
N ARG A 190 -7.42 -14.99 2.99
CA ARG A 190 -6.42 -16.05 2.69
C ARG A 190 -4.99 -15.50 2.74
N PHE A 191 -4.74 -14.39 2.05
CA PHE A 191 -3.42 -13.73 2.03
C PHE A 191 -2.95 -13.24 3.40
N ASN A 192 -3.86 -13.04 4.36
CA ASN A 192 -3.50 -12.63 5.73
C ASN A 192 -3.63 -13.77 6.76
N ALA A 193 -4.01 -14.98 6.34
CA ALA A 193 -4.32 -16.10 7.23
C ALA A 193 -3.12 -16.52 8.08
N ALA A 194 -1.92 -16.52 7.49
CA ALA A 194 -0.64 -16.79 8.15
C ALA A 194 0.19 -15.50 8.41
N GLY A 195 -0.48 -14.44 8.87
CA GLY A 195 0.12 -13.14 9.19
C GLY A 195 -0.32 -12.01 8.26
N ASN A 196 -0.54 -10.82 8.83
CA ASN A 196 -1.08 -9.65 8.11
C ASN A 196 -0.01 -8.62 7.69
N ASP A 197 1.26 -8.98 7.79
CA ASP A 197 2.42 -8.19 7.38
C ASP A 197 2.59 -8.09 5.86
N ARG A 198 2.13 -9.12 5.13
CA ARG A 198 2.34 -9.24 3.68
C ARG A 198 1.59 -8.18 2.87
N LEU A 199 0.37 -7.82 3.28
CA LEU A 199 -0.46 -6.90 2.50
C LEU A 199 0.13 -5.48 2.42
N ASP A 200 0.80 -5.03 3.48
CA ASP A 200 1.55 -3.77 3.45
C ASP A 200 2.80 -3.85 2.58
N ARG A 201 3.52 -4.99 2.61
CA ARG A 201 4.67 -5.24 1.72
C ARG A 201 4.25 -5.24 0.25
N LEU A 202 3.15 -5.91 -0.09
CA LEU A 202 2.64 -5.95 -1.45
C LEU A 202 2.31 -4.55 -1.97
N ARG A 203 1.71 -3.69 -1.13
CA ARG A 203 1.47 -2.30 -1.54
C ARG A 203 2.74 -1.51 -1.76
N ARG A 204 3.73 -1.63 -0.87
CA ARG A 204 5.01 -0.96 -1.07
C ARG A 204 5.70 -1.41 -2.37
N GLN A 205 5.54 -2.69 -2.75
CA GLN A 205 6.01 -3.20 -4.04
C GLN A 205 5.29 -2.51 -5.21
N LEU A 206 3.96 -2.46 -5.17
CA LEU A 206 3.16 -1.85 -6.23
C LEU A 206 3.38 -0.33 -6.35
N GLU A 207 3.74 0.33 -5.25
CA GLU A 207 4.10 1.75 -5.19
C GLU A 207 5.56 2.02 -5.59
N GLY A 208 6.33 0.99 -6.01
CA GLY A 208 7.74 1.13 -6.40
C GLY A 208 8.69 1.46 -5.23
N ARG A 209 8.25 1.30 -3.98
CA ARG A 209 9.04 1.66 -2.78
C ARG A 209 9.95 0.56 -2.28
N ILE A 210 9.74 -0.67 -2.74
CA ILE A 210 10.61 -1.81 -2.47
C ILE A 210 10.76 -2.59 -3.78
N ASP A 211 11.85 -3.34 -3.90
CA ASP A 211 12.09 -4.26 -5.00
C ASP A 211 12.13 -5.71 -4.49
N SER A 212 10.97 -6.36 -4.48
CA SER A 212 10.75 -7.68 -3.88
C SER A 212 10.11 -8.63 -4.88
N TRP A 213 10.85 -9.68 -5.26
CA TRP A 213 10.32 -10.82 -6.01
C TRP A 213 9.38 -11.67 -5.14
N SER A 214 9.77 -11.90 -3.88
CA SER A 214 9.10 -12.83 -2.95
C SER A 214 7.64 -12.47 -2.70
N ILE A 215 7.30 -11.18 -2.57
CA ILE A 215 5.91 -10.78 -2.33
C ILE A 215 5.01 -10.98 -3.56
N ARG A 216 5.57 -10.91 -4.77
CA ARG A 216 4.88 -11.19 -6.03
C ARG A 216 4.64 -12.69 -6.20
N PHE A 217 5.63 -13.51 -5.87
CA PHE A 217 5.49 -14.96 -5.80
C PHE A 217 4.38 -15.37 -4.82
N GLY A 218 4.36 -14.77 -3.63
CA GLY A 218 3.32 -15.00 -2.63
C GLY A 218 1.91 -14.51 -3.04
N LEU A 219 1.82 -13.45 -3.84
CA LEU A 219 0.55 -13.01 -4.43
C LEU A 219 0.02 -14.08 -5.38
N TRP A 220 0.85 -14.54 -6.32
CA TRP A 220 0.47 -15.58 -7.27
C TRP A 220 0.03 -16.87 -6.55
N GLN A 221 0.80 -17.37 -5.58
CA GLN A 221 0.39 -18.56 -4.79
C GLN A 221 -0.97 -18.38 -4.14
N CYS A 222 -1.26 -17.18 -3.60
CA CYS A 222 -2.55 -16.91 -3.00
C CYS A 222 -3.70 -16.94 -4.00
N LEU A 223 -3.51 -16.38 -5.20
CA LEU A 223 -4.51 -16.35 -6.27
C LEU A 223 -4.76 -17.75 -6.84
N ALA A 224 -3.71 -18.55 -7.00
CA ALA A 224 -3.81 -19.94 -7.42
C ALA A 224 -4.44 -20.86 -6.36
N GLY A 225 -4.58 -20.40 -5.11
CA GLY A 225 -5.07 -21.22 -4.00
C GLY A 225 -4.00 -22.17 -3.44
N TRP A 226 -2.72 -21.95 -3.76
CA TRP A 226 -1.63 -22.85 -3.43
C TRP A 226 -0.99 -22.51 -2.09
N HIS A 227 -0.33 -23.49 -1.48
CA HIS A 227 0.39 -23.36 -0.22
C HIS A 227 1.88 -23.69 -0.37
N THR A 228 2.65 -23.31 0.64
CA THR A 228 4.04 -23.74 0.80
C THR A 228 4.11 -24.82 1.87
N ILE A 229 4.93 -25.85 1.64
CA ILE A 229 5.24 -26.86 2.65
C ILE A 229 6.42 -26.38 3.49
N TYR A 230 6.22 -26.31 4.80
CA TYR A 230 7.20 -25.95 5.80
C TYR A 230 7.50 -27.18 6.68
N PRO A 231 8.75 -27.48 7.05
CA PRO A 231 9.04 -28.49 8.06
C PRO A 231 8.62 -27.98 9.44
N VAL A 232 8.23 -28.89 10.33
CA VAL A 232 8.03 -28.58 11.75
C VAL A 232 9.35 -28.18 12.40
N HIS A 233 10.43 -28.91 12.10
CA HIS A 233 11.77 -28.59 12.58
C HIS A 233 12.55 -27.74 11.58
N ASN A 234 13.04 -26.60 12.06
CA ASN A 234 13.79 -25.65 11.25
C ASN A 234 15.09 -26.28 10.71
N ARG A 235 15.36 -26.11 9.40
CA ARG A 235 16.57 -26.57 8.70
C ARG A 235 17.42 -25.43 8.12
N VAL A 236 17.00 -24.18 8.33
CA VAL A 236 17.66 -22.99 7.77
C VAL A 236 17.80 -21.92 8.84
N ARG A 237 19.00 -21.35 8.99
CA ARG A 237 19.29 -20.25 9.91
C ARG A 237 19.85 -19.08 9.12
N ASN A 238 19.24 -17.91 9.27
CA ASN A 238 19.74 -16.69 8.64
C ASN A 238 20.76 -16.00 9.56
N ILE A 239 21.93 -15.68 9.03
CA ILE A 239 23.04 -15.02 9.73
C ILE A 239 23.21 -13.54 9.36
N GLY A 240 22.43 -12.99 8.43
CA GLY A 240 22.47 -11.60 7.97
C GLY A 240 21.82 -10.57 8.90
N PHE A 241 21.67 -10.88 10.19
CA PHE A 241 21.17 -9.96 11.23
C PHE A 241 22.28 -9.14 11.91
N ASP A 242 23.49 -9.15 11.35
CA ASP A 242 24.70 -8.52 11.88
C ASP A 242 24.93 -7.07 11.39
N ASP A 243 23.85 -6.36 11.06
CA ASP A 243 23.85 -5.00 10.47
C ASP A 243 24.42 -4.88 9.04
N SER A 244 24.82 -5.98 8.39
CA SER A 244 25.20 -5.99 6.96
C SER A 244 23.98 -6.02 5.99
N GLY A 245 22.77 -6.18 6.54
CA GLY A 245 21.44 -6.23 5.92
C GLY A 245 20.92 -4.96 5.25
N VAL A 246 20.60 -4.97 3.94
CA VAL A 246 19.91 -3.83 3.28
C VAL A 246 18.42 -3.71 3.68
N HIS A 247 17.84 -4.76 4.27
CA HIS A 247 16.41 -4.83 4.62
C HIS A 247 16.08 -5.20 6.07
N THR A 248 17.07 -5.21 6.97
CA THR A 248 16.90 -5.77 8.31
C THR A 248 16.89 -4.66 9.38
N ARG A 249 15.80 -4.55 10.14
CA ARG A 249 15.76 -3.82 11.43
C ARG A 249 15.81 -4.87 12.54
N GLN A 250 16.60 -4.64 13.60
CA GLN A 250 16.74 -5.51 14.78
C GLN A 250 15.44 -6.28 15.10
N GLY A 251 15.51 -7.61 15.01
CA GLY A 251 14.38 -8.51 15.25
C GLY A 251 14.89 -9.87 15.71
N GLN A 252 14.23 -10.43 16.71
CA GLN A 252 14.57 -11.69 17.37
C GLN A 252 14.79 -12.82 16.35
N ASP A 253 15.94 -13.50 16.46
CA ASP A 253 16.23 -14.76 15.75
C ASP A 253 15.13 -15.77 16.10
N VAL A 254 14.16 -15.94 15.19
CA VAL A 254 12.94 -16.71 15.45
C VAL A 254 13.28 -18.19 15.66
N ASN A 255 14.47 -18.64 15.25
CA ASN A 255 15.00 -19.98 15.50
C ASN A 255 16.54 -19.98 15.56
N ALA A 256 17.13 -19.42 16.62
CA ALA A 256 18.57 -19.45 16.89
C ALA A 256 19.15 -20.85 17.17
N CYS A 257 18.39 -21.91 16.90
CA CYS A 257 18.77 -23.28 17.23
C CYS A 257 19.94 -23.74 16.35
N ALA A 258 20.88 -24.45 16.96
CA ALA A 258 22.03 -24.97 16.24
C ALA A 258 21.60 -26.03 15.21
N LEU A 259 22.05 -25.88 13.97
CA LEU A 259 21.76 -26.81 12.86
C LEU A 259 22.77 -27.97 12.86
N THR A 260 22.80 -28.74 13.94
CA THR A 260 23.91 -29.68 14.23
C THR A 260 23.68 -31.11 13.78
N ALA A 261 22.44 -31.51 13.48
CA ALA A 261 22.12 -32.89 13.13
C ALA A 261 20.95 -32.98 12.15
N ALA A 262 21.00 -34.00 11.29
CA ALA A 262 19.86 -34.46 10.50
C ALA A 262 18.71 -34.86 11.43
N ARG A 263 17.47 -34.63 10.98
CA ARG A 263 16.27 -35.03 11.73
C ARG A 263 15.38 -35.91 10.87
N PRO A 264 14.91 -37.06 11.36
CA PRO A 264 13.91 -37.85 10.66
C PRO A 264 12.66 -37.01 10.37
N TYR A 265 12.01 -37.30 9.25
CA TYR A 265 10.73 -36.72 8.86
C TYR A 265 9.94 -37.74 8.05
N ARG A 266 8.62 -37.59 8.08
CA ARG A 266 7.70 -38.26 7.17
C ARG A 266 6.98 -37.23 6.32
N LEU A 267 7.04 -37.41 5.00
CA LEU A 267 6.26 -36.61 4.06
C LEU A 267 4.86 -37.20 3.89
N GLU A 268 3.87 -36.32 3.90
CA GLU A 268 2.47 -36.68 3.78
C GLU A 268 1.67 -35.49 3.22
N HIS A 269 0.56 -35.76 2.55
CA HIS A 269 -0.31 -34.69 2.07
C HIS A 269 -1.05 -34.06 3.25
N VAL A 270 -0.59 -32.88 3.68
CA VAL A 270 -1.17 -32.13 4.79
C VAL A 270 -2.07 -30.99 4.31
N ALA A 271 -3.16 -30.75 5.03
CA ALA A 271 -4.03 -29.59 4.82
C ALA A 271 -3.62 -28.41 5.72
N GLU A 272 -4.18 -27.24 5.45
CA GLU A 272 -4.00 -26.06 6.31
C GLU A 272 -4.63 -26.32 7.70
N ASP A 273 -3.81 -26.30 8.76
CA ASP A 273 -4.28 -26.51 10.13
C ASP A 273 -4.63 -25.17 10.83
N PRO A 274 -5.85 -24.97 11.36
CA PRO A 274 -6.25 -23.72 12.00
C PRO A 274 -5.44 -23.35 13.26
N ALA A 275 -4.92 -24.31 14.02
CA ALA A 275 -4.06 -24.04 15.17
C ALA A 275 -2.67 -23.54 14.71
N ILE A 276 -2.10 -24.17 13.68
CA ILE A 276 -0.86 -23.71 13.05
C ILE A 276 -1.04 -22.29 12.50
N LEU A 277 -2.08 -22.05 11.68
CA LEU A 277 -2.35 -20.74 11.10
C LEU A 277 -2.46 -19.64 12.17
N ARG A 278 -3.19 -19.92 13.26
CA ARG A 278 -3.32 -18.99 14.38
C ARG A 278 -1.96 -18.68 15.02
N ARG A 279 -1.11 -19.69 15.24
CA ARG A 279 0.21 -19.51 15.86
C ARG A 279 1.16 -18.74 14.96
N VAL A 280 1.23 -19.08 13.68
CA VAL A 280 2.03 -18.35 12.69
C VAL A 280 1.54 -16.90 12.56
N ALA A 281 0.22 -16.70 12.51
CA ALA A 281 -0.33 -15.35 12.46
C ALA A 281 0.05 -14.53 13.71
N GLN A 282 0.13 -15.15 14.91
CA GLN A 282 0.59 -14.46 16.12
C GLN A 282 2.00 -13.90 15.98
N ILE A 283 2.92 -14.67 15.41
CA ILE A 283 4.31 -14.26 15.17
C ILE A 283 4.37 -13.15 14.13
N TYR A 284 3.76 -13.35 12.96
CA TYR A 284 3.88 -12.41 11.83
C TYR A 284 2.89 -11.23 11.86
N GLY A 285 1.89 -11.25 12.75
CA GLY A 285 0.91 -10.17 12.89
C GLY A 285 1.39 -9.01 13.77
N GLY A 286 2.31 -9.24 14.71
CA GLY A 286 2.67 -8.31 15.77
C GLY A 286 1.54 -8.10 16.81
N PRO A 287 1.74 -7.16 17.77
CA PRO A 287 0.76 -6.85 18.82
C PRO A 287 -0.61 -6.52 18.22
N TRP A 288 -1.70 -6.86 18.92
CA TRP A 288 -3.08 -6.61 18.46
C TRP A 288 -3.31 -5.15 18.00
N ILE A 289 -2.69 -4.18 18.68
CA ILE A 289 -2.71 -2.76 18.28
C ILE A 289 -2.08 -2.55 16.90
N LYS A 290 -0.88 -3.11 16.64
CA LYS A 290 -0.23 -3.04 15.31
C LYS A 290 -1.00 -3.83 14.25
N ARG A 291 -1.68 -4.94 14.59
CA ARG A 291 -2.54 -5.69 13.66
C ARG A 291 -3.76 -4.88 13.22
N THR A 292 -4.40 -4.22 14.18
CA THR A 292 -5.59 -3.40 13.94
C THR A 292 -5.21 -2.13 13.16
N LEU A 293 -4.10 -1.48 13.53
CA LEU A 293 -3.55 -0.32 12.82
C LEU A 293 -3.07 -0.67 11.39
N ARG A 294 -2.48 -1.85 11.16
CA ARG A 294 -2.15 -2.32 9.80
C ARG A 294 -3.43 -2.56 8.99
N GLY A 295 -4.44 -3.23 9.53
CA GLY A 295 -5.73 -3.41 8.85
C GLY A 295 -6.43 -2.09 8.50
N VAL A 296 -6.25 -1.06 9.34
CA VAL A 296 -6.78 0.30 9.11
C VAL A 296 -5.94 1.08 8.08
N ARG A 297 -4.60 1.13 8.20
CA ARG A 297 -3.69 1.71 7.20
C ARG A 297 -3.85 1.05 5.83
N VAL A 298 -4.09 -0.26 5.83
CA VAL A 298 -4.34 -1.06 4.65
C VAL A 298 -5.61 -0.59 3.96
N LYS A 299 -6.74 -0.43 4.68
CA LYS A 299 -7.97 0.09 4.07
C LYS A 299 -7.81 1.52 3.54
N PHE A 300 -7.05 2.38 4.22
CA PHE A 300 -6.76 3.74 3.77
C PHE A 300 -5.85 3.84 2.54
N ARG A 301 -4.86 2.95 2.37
CA ARG A 301 -3.99 2.93 1.18
C ARG A 301 -4.61 2.26 -0.04
N THR A 302 -5.44 1.23 0.12
CA THR A 302 -6.24 0.70 -1.02
C THR A 302 -7.17 1.74 -1.63
N LEU A 303 -7.60 2.73 -0.85
CA LEU A 303 -8.35 3.89 -1.33
C LEU A 303 -7.49 4.86 -2.17
N LYS A 304 -6.15 4.80 -2.07
CA LYS A 304 -5.20 5.57 -2.89
C LYS A 304 -4.61 4.78 -4.07
N THR A 305 -4.48 3.46 -3.98
CA THR A 305 -3.88 2.61 -5.03
C THR A 305 -4.91 1.65 -5.64
N GLY A 306 -6.09 2.15 -5.99
CA GLY A 306 -7.05 1.36 -6.76
C GLY A 306 -6.40 0.98 -8.10
N ILE A 307 -5.93 -0.27 -8.21
CA ILE A 307 -5.67 -0.86 -9.52
C ILE A 307 -7.06 -0.96 -10.18
N ALA A 308 -7.15 -0.25 -11.31
CA ALA A 308 -8.30 -0.02 -12.16
C ALA A 308 -9.42 -1.09 -12.09
N MET A 309 -10.54 -0.70 -11.50
CA MET A 309 -11.86 -1.09 -11.98
C MET A 309 -12.53 0.21 -12.44
N SER A 310 -12.58 0.39 -13.77
CA SER A 310 -13.35 1.40 -14.53
C SER A 310 -13.80 2.65 -13.77
N ARG A 311 -12.82 3.40 -13.25
CA ARG A 311 -13.01 4.77 -12.77
C ARG A 311 -12.10 5.65 -13.62
N TRP A 312 -12.70 6.65 -14.24
CA TRP A 312 -12.07 7.73 -14.99
C TRP A 312 -10.57 7.90 -14.67
N ASN A 313 -9.75 7.55 -15.65
CA ASN A 313 -8.30 7.63 -15.60
C ASN A 313 -7.88 8.54 -16.76
N LYS A 314 -8.04 9.86 -16.60
CA LYS A 314 -7.31 10.80 -17.45
C LYS A 314 -5.91 10.87 -16.86
N GLN A 315 -5.00 10.12 -17.46
CA GLN A 315 -3.62 9.96 -16.99
C GLN A 315 -2.74 11.19 -17.24
N ASP A 316 -3.28 12.24 -17.87
CA ASP A 316 -2.57 13.47 -18.19
C ASP A 316 -3.33 14.68 -17.63
N THR A 317 -2.87 15.19 -16.49
CA THR A 317 -3.24 16.52 -15.98
C THR A 317 -2.56 17.57 -16.85
N ASN A 318 -3.12 17.84 -18.04
CA ASN A 318 -2.68 18.96 -18.85
C ASN A 318 -3.34 20.25 -18.32
N TYR A 319 -2.55 21.13 -17.69
CA TYR A 319 -3.01 22.38 -17.12
C TYR A 319 -3.64 23.34 -18.15
N SER A 320 -3.45 23.11 -19.47
CA SER A 320 -4.08 23.89 -20.53
C SER A 320 -5.56 23.55 -20.79
N ASP A 321 -6.11 22.48 -20.20
CA ASP A 321 -7.48 21.99 -20.44
C ASP A 321 -8.32 21.84 -19.14
N ALA A 322 -8.08 22.67 -18.13
CA ALA A 322 -8.78 22.61 -16.84
C ALA A 322 -10.32 22.64 -16.98
N CYS A 323 -10.86 23.33 -17.98
CA CYS A 323 -12.30 23.37 -18.28
C CYS A 323 -12.89 22.02 -18.74
N GLN A 324 -12.09 21.09 -19.25
CA GLN A 324 -12.52 19.74 -19.65
C GLN A 324 -12.40 18.71 -18.53
N HIS A 325 -11.88 19.09 -17.35
CA HIS A 325 -11.67 18.19 -16.22
C HIS A 325 -12.95 17.88 -15.44
N TYR A 326 -13.87 18.85 -15.38
CA TYR A 326 -15.14 18.75 -14.65
C TYR A 326 -16.27 18.21 -15.55
N ASP A 327 -16.08 17.01 -16.10
CA ASP A 327 -17.04 16.37 -17.01
C ASP A 327 -18.16 15.59 -16.28
N LEU A 328 -19.02 14.91 -17.04
CA LEU A 328 -20.10 14.06 -16.52
C LEU A 328 -19.59 12.91 -15.63
N GLU A 329 -18.38 12.41 -15.88
CA GLU A 329 -17.81 11.30 -15.12
C GLU A 329 -17.26 11.77 -13.76
N TYR A 330 -16.65 12.95 -13.72
CA TYR A 330 -16.30 13.64 -12.46
C TYR A 330 -17.55 13.87 -11.60
N PHE A 331 -18.63 14.38 -12.20
CA PHE A 331 -19.90 14.59 -11.49
C PHE A 331 -20.48 13.28 -10.93
N ARG A 332 -20.47 12.19 -11.71
CA ARG A 332 -20.94 10.86 -11.26
C ARG A 332 -20.13 10.27 -10.10
N ASP A 333 -18.84 10.60 -9.97
CA ASP A 333 -18.02 10.17 -8.82
C ASP A 333 -18.29 11.02 -7.57
N GLN A 334 -18.44 12.35 -7.73
CA GLN A 334 -18.68 13.29 -6.63
C GLN A 334 -20.10 13.19 -6.04
N SER A 335 -21.12 13.00 -6.88
CA SER A 335 -22.54 12.84 -6.48
C SER A 335 -22.83 11.56 -5.70
N ARG A 336 -21.86 10.65 -5.55
CA ARG A 336 -22.02 9.43 -4.74
C ARG A 336 -22.27 9.77 -3.28
N ASP A 337 -23.53 9.58 -2.90
CA ASP A 337 -24.08 9.89 -1.58
C ASP A 337 -24.07 11.40 -1.26
N GLY A 338 -24.32 12.24 -2.29
CA GLY A 338 -24.38 13.70 -2.21
C GLY A 338 -25.21 14.19 -1.02
N ASP A 339 -26.46 13.73 -0.90
CA ASP A 339 -27.39 14.15 0.17
C ASP A 339 -26.83 13.91 1.57
N LEU A 340 -26.30 12.69 1.81
CA LEU A 340 -25.71 12.35 3.09
C LEU A 340 -24.46 13.19 3.37
N ARG A 341 -23.63 13.42 2.35
CA ARG A 341 -22.42 14.26 2.47
C ARG A 341 -22.77 15.72 2.73
N GLY A 342 -23.80 16.27 2.10
CA GLY A 342 -24.32 17.61 2.35
C GLY A 342 -24.78 17.75 3.79
N ALA A 343 -25.68 16.85 4.23
CA ALA A 343 -26.21 16.84 5.59
C ALA A 343 -25.12 16.77 6.67
N ILE A 344 -24.12 15.91 6.52
CA ILE A 344 -23.03 15.78 7.50
C ILE A 344 -21.92 16.83 7.38
N ASN A 345 -21.94 17.69 6.35
CA ASN A 345 -21.08 18.87 6.27
C ASN A 345 -21.77 20.13 6.82
N ALA A 346 -23.10 20.18 6.84
CA ALA A 346 -23.88 21.33 7.26
C ALA A 346 -23.55 21.83 8.67
N TRP A 347 -23.14 20.94 9.59
CA TRP A 347 -22.73 21.32 10.96
C TRP A 347 -21.64 22.40 11.03
N LYS A 348 -20.84 22.57 9.97
CA LYS A 348 -19.80 23.62 9.88
C LYS A 348 -20.40 25.03 9.77
N PHE A 349 -21.62 25.13 9.27
CA PHE A 349 -22.28 26.39 8.90
C PHE A 349 -23.57 26.63 9.69
N GLN A 350 -24.29 25.57 10.08
CA GLN A 350 -25.60 25.64 10.71
C GLN A 350 -25.68 26.55 11.94
N SER A 351 -24.61 26.65 12.74
CA SER A 351 -24.59 27.54 13.92
C SER A 351 -24.47 29.03 13.57
N LEU A 352 -24.13 29.35 12.31
CA LEU A 352 -23.93 30.71 11.80
C LEU A 352 -25.12 31.18 10.94
N VAL A 353 -25.92 30.24 10.42
CA VAL A 353 -27.13 30.53 9.65
C VAL A 353 -28.24 31.06 10.57
N ARG A 354 -28.87 32.16 10.17
CA ARG A 354 -30.05 32.74 10.82
C ARG A 354 -31.31 32.32 10.06
N ARG A 355 -32.47 32.46 10.70
CA ARG A 355 -33.76 32.21 10.04
C ARG A 355 -33.98 33.21 8.90
N ASP A 356 -34.64 32.72 7.85
CA ASP A 356 -35.14 33.50 6.72
C ASP A 356 -34.06 34.29 5.95
N GLN A 357 -32.83 33.74 5.87
CA GLN A 357 -31.73 34.31 5.09
C GLN A 357 -31.74 33.84 3.64
N ASP A 358 -31.38 34.74 2.73
CA ASP A 358 -30.96 34.38 1.38
C ASP A 358 -29.56 33.76 1.44
N ILE A 359 -29.50 32.44 1.28
CA ILE A 359 -28.27 31.66 1.32
C ILE A 359 -27.83 31.32 -0.11
N LEU A 360 -26.55 31.56 -0.39
CA LEU A 360 -25.87 31.16 -1.62
C LEU A 360 -24.74 30.17 -1.33
N ASP A 361 -24.70 29.05 -2.06
CA ASP A 361 -23.57 28.10 -2.04
C ASP A 361 -22.73 28.25 -3.32
N PHE A 362 -21.46 28.63 -3.17
CA PHE A 362 -20.51 28.79 -4.28
C PHE A 362 -19.68 27.52 -4.46
N GLY A 363 -19.87 26.86 -5.62
CA GLY A 363 -19.47 25.49 -5.87
C GLY A 363 -20.49 24.48 -5.32
N CYS A 364 -21.78 24.72 -5.57
CA CYS A 364 -22.86 23.99 -4.89
C CYS A 364 -23.01 22.51 -5.31
N GLY A 365 -22.35 22.08 -6.40
CA GLY A 365 -22.49 20.73 -6.92
C GLY A 365 -23.95 20.41 -7.24
N ASP A 366 -24.45 19.28 -6.72
CA ASP A 366 -25.84 18.84 -6.88
C ASP A 366 -26.83 19.53 -5.91
N GLY A 367 -26.38 20.49 -5.10
CA GLY A 367 -27.22 21.26 -4.17
C GLY A 367 -27.47 20.59 -2.82
N ALA A 368 -26.84 19.45 -2.51
CA ALA A 368 -27.09 18.73 -1.25
C ALA A 368 -26.73 19.53 0.01
N LEU A 369 -25.64 20.32 -0.02
CA LEU A 369 -25.28 21.19 1.12
C LEU A 369 -26.26 22.37 1.22
N LEU A 370 -26.59 22.99 0.09
CA LEU A 370 -27.56 24.07 0.00
C LEU A 370 -28.91 23.67 0.61
N GLU A 371 -29.41 22.48 0.28
CA GLU A 371 -30.62 21.89 0.85
C GLU A 371 -30.53 21.74 2.37
N ALA A 372 -29.42 21.19 2.88
CA ALA A 372 -29.21 20.96 4.31
C ALA A 372 -29.07 22.27 5.13
N LEU A 373 -28.81 23.39 4.47
CA LEU A 373 -28.77 24.73 5.06
C LEU A 373 -30.08 25.50 4.89
N GLY A 374 -31.05 24.97 4.13
CA GLY A 374 -32.30 25.66 3.81
C GLY A 374 -32.13 26.80 2.80
N GLY A 375 -31.07 26.76 2.00
CA GLY A 375 -30.78 27.77 0.98
C GLY A 375 -31.51 27.54 -0.34
N LYS A 376 -31.40 28.51 -1.25
CA LYS A 376 -32.10 28.50 -2.55
C LYS A 376 -31.23 28.92 -3.73
N ASN A 377 -30.09 29.53 -3.47
CA ASN A 377 -29.21 30.11 -4.49
C ASN A 377 -27.91 29.32 -4.57
N GLY A 378 -27.40 29.06 -5.77
CA GLY A 378 -26.11 28.40 -5.95
C GLY A 378 -25.36 28.87 -7.18
N VAL A 379 -24.04 28.69 -7.15
CA VAL A 379 -23.16 28.88 -8.30
C VAL A 379 -22.42 27.56 -8.52
N GLU A 380 -22.48 27.04 -9.73
CA GLU A 380 -21.80 25.81 -10.12
C GLU A 380 -21.43 25.94 -11.58
N VAL A 381 -20.17 25.64 -11.95
CA VAL A 381 -19.68 25.79 -13.33
C VAL A 381 -19.99 24.56 -14.18
N ASN A 382 -20.03 23.37 -13.58
CA ASN A 382 -20.32 22.12 -14.28
C ASN A 382 -21.80 22.05 -14.68
N PRO A 383 -22.13 22.00 -15.98
CA PRO A 383 -23.52 22.02 -16.45
C PRO A 383 -24.36 20.85 -15.91
N HIS A 384 -23.78 19.66 -15.74
CA HIS A 384 -24.53 18.50 -15.26
C HIS A 384 -24.87 18.59 -13.76
N ALA A 385 -23.96 19.16 -12.97
CA ALA A 385 -24.22 19.42 -11.56
C ALA A 385 -25.27 20.52 -11.40
N ARG A 386 -25.17 21.57 -12.24
CA ARG A 386 -26.17 22.64 -12.37
C ARG A 386 -27.56 22.08 -12.65
N ASP A 387 -27.70 21.25 -13.69
CA ASP A 387 -28.98 20.64 -14.09
C ASP A 387 -29.57 19.80 -12.94
N ALA A 388 -28.74 19.04 -12.23
CA ALA A 388 -29.17 18.22 -11.10
C ALA A 388 -29.67 19.06 -9.91
N ALA A 389 -28.99 20.16 -9.60
CA ALA A 389 -29.38 21.07 -8.53
C ALA A 389 -30.63 21.90 -8.91
N GLN A 390 -30.75 22.33 -10.18
CA GLN A 390 -31.96 22.98 -10.70
C GLN A 390 -33.18 22.05 -10.67
N ALA A 391 -32.99 20.76 -10.96
CA ALA A 391 -34.05 19.75 -10.84
C ALA A 391 -34.58 19.58 -9.41
N ARG A 392 -33.82 19.99 -8.39
CA ARG A 392 -34.27 20.08 -6.98
C ARG A 392 -35.04 21.37 -6.65
N GLY A 393 -35.19 22.28 -7.62
CA GLY A 393 -35.91 23.54 -7.46
C GLY A 393 -35.05 24.71 -6.97
N PHE A 394 -33.71 24.58 -7.01
CA PHE A 394 -32.81 25.67 -6.65
C PHE A 394 -32.54 26.62 -7.81
N ARG A 395 -32.30 27.90 -7.52
CA ARG A 395 -31.77 28.87 -8.48
C ARG A 395 -30.26 28.69 -8.57
N ILE A 396 -29.79 28.06 -9.65
CA ILE A 396 -28.36 27.80 -9.88
C ILE A 396 -27.90 28.50 -11.15
N GLU A 397 -26.85 29.31 -11.01
CA GLU A 397 -26.24 30.06 -12.10
C GLU A 397 -24.82 29.55 -12.39
N GLU A 398 -24.33 29.76 -13.60
CA GLU A 398 -22.95 29.40 -13.98
C GLU A 398 -21.91 30.32 -13.37
N SER A 399 -22.25 31.60 -13.23
CA SER A 399 -21.40 32.63 -12.64
C SER A 399 -22.13 33.37 -11.54
N ILE A 400 -21.38 33.74 -10.50
CA ILE A 400 -21.85 34.64 -9.44
C ILE A 400 -22.25 36.02 -9.97
N ASP A 401 -21.83 36.38 -11.18
CA ASP A 401 -22.19 37.63 -11.84
C ASP A 401 -23.69 37.74 -12.15
N ALA A 402 -24.42 36.61 -12.16
CA ALA A 402 -25.88 36.58 -12.35
C ALA A 402 -26.69 36.99 -11.10
N PHE A 403 -26.04 37.18 -9.95
CA PHE A 403 -26.67 37.66 -8.72
C PHE A 403 -26.46 39.16 -8.55
N ASP A 404 -27.49 39.85 -8.05
CA ASP A 404 -27.49 41.29 -7.85
C ASP A 404 -26.54 41.72 -6.71
N ASP A 405 -26.06 42.96 -6.78
CA ASP A 405 -25.29 43.58 -5.70
C ASP A 405 -26.07 43.57 -4.39
N ALA A 406 -25.39 43.24 -3.28
CA ALA A 406 -25.97 43.24 -1.93
C ALA A 406 -27.33 42.52 -1.84
N SER A 407 -27.47 41.36 -2.49
CA SER A 407 -28.70 40.57 -2.53
C SER A 407 -28.68 39.34 -1.61
N ILE A 408 -27.50 38.88 -1.18
CA ILE A 408 -27.35 37.62 -0.42
C ILE A 408 -26.93 37.88 1.03
N ASP A 409 -27.61 37.26 1.99
CA ASP A 409 -27.32 37.39 3.42
C ASP A 409 -26.16 36.50 3.88
N PHE A 410 -26.06 35.31 3.30
CA PHE A 410 -25.11 34.29 3.74
C PHE A 410 -24.50 33.56 2.54
N ILE A 411 -23.18 33.69 2.37
CA ILE A 411 -22.44 32.96 1.34
C ILE A 411 -21.65 31.84 2.01
N VAL A 412 -21.85 30.60 1.54
CA VAL A 412 -21.02 29.46 1.86
C VAL A 412 -20.20 29.05 0.63
N SER A 413 -18.96 28.60 0.85
CA SER A 413 -18.21 27.86 -0.15
C SER A 413 -17.45 26.74 0.53
N ASN A 414 -17.66 25.50 0.09
CA ASN A 414 -17.14 24.31 0.75
C ASN A 414 -16.43 23.39 -0.24
N HIS A 415 -15.10 23.35 -0.17
CA HIS A 415 -14.22 22.59 -1.07
C HIS A 415 -14.45 22.97 -2.55
N CYS A 416 -14.28 24.25 -2.86
CA CYS A 416 -14.47 24.82 -4.19
C CYS A 416 -13.32 25.77 -4.57
N LEU A 417 -12.97 26.73 -3.69
CA LEU A 417 -11.98 27.77 -4.02
C LEU A 417 -10.57 27.24 -4.26
N GLU A 418 -10.24 26.03 -3.81
CA GLU A 418 -8.98 25.36 -4.13
C GLU A 418 -8.82 24.96 -5.60
N HIS A 419 -9.91 25.00 -6.38
CA HIS A 419 -9.95 24.70 -7.81
C HIS A 419 -9.98 25.96 -8.69
N VAL A 420 -10.09 27.15 -8.09
CA VAL A 420 -10.25 28.42 -8.81
C VAL A 420 -8.90 29.07 -9.04
N GLU A 421 -8.59 29.46 -10.26
CA GLU A 421 -7.29 30.06 -10.64
C GLU A 421 -6.99 31.39 -9.92
N ASP A 422 -8.01 32.25 -9.75
CA ASP A 422 -7.91 33.53 -9.03
C ASP A 422 -8.93 33.60 -7.89
N PRO A 423 -8.59 33.06 -6.70
CA PRO A 423 -9.51 33.04 -5.56
C PRO A 423 -9.80 34.45 -5.04
N VAL A 424 -8.86 35.41 -5.16
CA VAL A 424 -9.07 36.79 -4.68
C VAL A 424 -10.14 37.48 -5.52
N SER A 425 -10.08 37.35 -6.85
CA SER A 425 -11.08 37.91 -7.76
C SER A 425 -12.47 37.32 -7.52
N VAL A 426 -12.56 35.99 -7.33
CA VAL A 426 -13.83 35.33 -7.02
C VAL A 426 -14.40 35.80 -5.67
N ILE A 427 -13.58 35.91 -4.63
CA ILE A 427 -14.05 36.41 -3.33
C ILE A 427 -14.46 37.89 -3.42
N ARG A 428 -13.83 38.71 -4.27
CA ARG A 428 -14.31 40.08 -4.55
C ARG A 428 -15.68 40.10 -5.23
N LYS A 429 -15.98 39.14 -6.11
CA LYS A 429 -17.34 39.00 -6.65
C LYS A 429 -18.34 38.58 -5.57
N MET A 430 -17.96 37.69 -4.65
CA MET A 430 -18.77 37.39 -3.46
C MET A 430 -18.99 38.64 -2.60
N ARG A 431 -17.97 39.50 -2.46
CA ARG A 431 -18.05 40.79 -1.75
C ARG A 431 -19.06 41.77 -2.34
N ARG A 432 -19.25 41.74 -3.67
CA ARG A 432 -20.26 42.53 -4.39
C ARG A 432 -21.68 42.04 -4.07
N VAL A 433 -21.88 40.72 -4.12
CA VAL A 433 -23.20 40.09 -4.00
C VAL A 433 -23.71 40.02 -2.55
N ILE A 434 -22.80 39.87 -1.58
CA ILE A 434 -23.16 39.78 -0.16
C ILE A 434 -23.63 41.14 0.40
N ARG A 435 -24.68 41.13 1.21
CA ARG A 435 -25.16 42.33 1.93
C ARG A 435 -24.11 42.86 2.90
N PRO A 436 -24.07 44.16 3.21
CA PRO A 436 -23.10 44.76 4.13
C PRO A 436 -23.02 44.09 5.51
N ASP A 437 -24.13 43.57 6.02
CA ASP A 437 -24.24 42.85 7.29
C ASP A 437 -24.26 41.31 7.14
N GLY A 438 -24.03 40.84 5.91
CA GLY A 438 -24.00 39.42 5.57
C GLY A 438 -22.76 38.70 6.09
N THR A 439 -22.83 37.37 6.07
CA THR A 439 -21.74 36.49 6.54
C THR A 439 -21.19 35.63 5.40
N LEU A 440 -19.86 35.63 5.25
CA LEU A 440 -19.13 34.75 4.35
C LEU A 440 -18.49 33.63 5.16
N VAL A 441 -18.69 32.39 4.75
CA VAL A 441 -18.01 31.23 5.33
C VAL A 441 -17.37 30.37 4.24
N ILE A 442 -16.04 30.28 4.29
CA ILE A 442 -15.26 29.50 3.33
C ILE A 442 -14.59 28.33 4.05
N VAL A 443 -14.68 27.15 3.46
CA VAL A 443 -13.97 25.94 3.89
C VAL A 443 -13.18 25.37 2.73
N VAL A 444 -11.87 25.23 2.92
CA VAL A 444 -10.93 24.60 1.95
C VAL A 444 -10.04 23.58 2.68
N PRO A 445 -9.34 22.67 1.95
CA PRO A 445 -8.34 21.79 2.54
C PRO A 445 -7.30 22.58 3.33
N CYS A 446 -6.69 22.00 4.36
CA CYS A 446 -5.57 22.63 5.08
C CYS A 446 -4.34 21.73 4.96
N HIS A 447 -3.25 22.31 4.45
CA HIS A 447 -2.01 21.63 4.16
C HIS A 447 -0.92 22.00 5.18
N ARG A 448 -0.08 21.02 5.50
CA ARG A 448 1.05 21.20 6.41
C ARG A 448 2.33 21.47 5.61
N ALA A 449 3.36 21.98 6.28
CA ALA A 449 4.64 22.29 5.65
C ALA A 449 5.34 21.07 5.02
N ASP A 450 5.02 19.85 5.46
CA ASP A 450 5.54 18.59 4.90
C ASP A 450 4.68 18.04 3.74
N PHE A 451 3.69 18.81 3.26
CA PHE A 451 2.89 18.45 2.10
C PHE A 451 3.68 18.69 0.81
N ALA A 452 4.22 17.60 0.24
CA ALA A 452 4.99 17.65 -0.99
C ALA A 452 4.13 17.93 -2.23
N PHE A 453 4.71 18.67 -3.19
CA PHE A 453 4.17 18.88 -4.52
C PHE A 453 3.81 17.55 -5.20
N ARG A 454 2.72 17.57 -5.98
CA ARG A 454 2.28 16.44 -6.81
C ARG A 454 1.96 16.97 -8.20
N GLU A 455 2.70 16.49 -9.19
CA GLU A 455 2.50 16.84 -10.59
C GLU A 455 1.12 16.39 -11.09
N ASN A 456 0.65 15.24 -10.62
CA ASN A 456 -0.64 14.66 -11.00
C ASN A 456 -1.61 14.67 -9.81
N ASP A 457 -2.08 15.86 -9.40
CA ASP A 457 -3.17 15.96 -8.43
C ASP A 457 -4.51 15.66 -9.09
N ARG A 458 -5.14 14.54 -8.69
CA ARG A 458 -6.43 14.07 -9.22
C ARG A 458 -7.54 15.12 -9.11
N ASP A 459 -7.53 15.89 -8.03
CA ASP A 459 -8.56 16.87 -7.74
C ASP A 459 -8.19 18.27 -8.28
N PHE A 460 -7.02 18.43 -8.93
CA PHE A 460 -6.53 19.72 -9.47
C PHE A 460 -6.57 20.85 -8.43
N HIS A 461 -6.07 20.61 -7.22
CA HIS A 461 -5.91 21.68 -6.24
C HIS A 461 -4.78 22.62 -6.68
N LEU A 462 -5.14 23.86 -6.98
CA LEU A 462 -4.20 24.90 -7.44
C LEU A 462 -3.43 25.54 -6.28
N PHE A 463 -3.97 25.47 -5.05
CA PHE A 463 -3.44 26.17 -3.89
C PHE A 463 -3.24 25.26 -2.68
N SER A 464 -2.12 25.48 -1.98
CA SER A 464 -1.90 24.96 -0.62
C SER A 464 -2.38 25.98 0.41
N TRP A 465 -3.45 25.65 1.12
CA TRP A 465 -4.05 26.54 2.10
C TRP A 465 -3.60 26.27 3.54
N SER A 466 -3.62 27.35 4.32
CA SER A 466 -3.50 27.37 5.78
C SER A 466 -4.49 28.38 6.34
N ALA A 467 -4.71 28.38 7.67
CA ALA A 467 -5.53 29.39 8.34
C ALA A 467 -5.06 30.83 8.04
N ALA A 468 -3.74 31.05 8.07
CA ALA A 468 -3.17 32.36 7.77
C ALA A 468 -3.38 32.76 6.30
N ASN A 469 -3.13 31.84 5.36
CA ASN A 469 -3.27 32.13 3.93
C ASN A 469 -4.73 32.45 3.57
N LEU A 470 -5.68 31.63 4.01
CA LEU A 470 -7.09 31.87 3.72
C LEU A 470 -7.58 33.19 4.33
N GLY A 471 -7.21 33.48 5.59
CA GLY A 471 -7.54 34.75 6.22
C GLY A 471 -6.97 35.96 5.47
N ASN A 472 -5.72 35.87 5.01
CA ASN A 472 -5.09 36.94 4.23
C ASN A 472 -5.80 37.17 2.89
N VAL A 473 -6.13 36.10 2.17
CA VAL A 473 -6.83 36.16 0.88
C VAL A 473 -8.23 36.77 1.04
N VAL A 474 -8.98 36.33 2.06
CA VAL A 474 -10.33 36.88 2.36
C VAL A 474 -10.24 38.35 2.76
N LYS A 475 -9.25 38.73 3.58
CA LYS A 475 -9.03 40.13 3.96
C LYS A 475 -8.67 41.01 2.76
N LEU A 476 -7.78 40.53 1.89
CA LEU A 476 -7.37 41.22 0.65
C LEU A 476 -8.56 41.44 -0.31
N ALA A 477 -9.58 40.60 -0.24
CA ALA A 477 -10.80 40.70 -1.03
C ALA A 477 -11.86 41.65 -0.46
N GLY A 478 -11.56 42.39 0.62
CA GLY A 478 -12.43 43.42 1.18
C GLY A 478 -13.38 42.93 2.28
N PHE A 479 -12.99 41.88 3.00
CA PHE A 479 -13.70 41.36 4.16
C PHE A 479 -12.93 41.61 5.47
N GLU A 480 -13.68 41.78 6.55
CA GLU A 480 -13.17 41.65 7.91
C GLU A 480 -13.27 40.18 8.35
N VAL A 481 -12.14 39.57 8.62
CA VAL A 481 -12.06 38.16 9.08
C VAL A 481 -12.36 38.10 10.56
N LEU A 482 -13.45 37.43 10.93
CA LEU A 482 -13.88 37.21 12.31
C LEU A 482 -13.16 36.00 12.93
N GLU A 483 -12.98 34.94 12.14
CA GLU A 483 -12.27 33.73 12.55
C GLU A 483 -11.61 33.08 11.33
N ALA A 484 -10.36 32.66 11.44
CA ALA A 484 -9.73 31.73 10.49
C ALA A 484 -8.98 30.67 11.28
N ARG A 485 -9.43 29.41 11.21
CA ARG A 485 -8.82 28.32 11.98
C ARG A 485 -8.91 26.97 11.31
N GLU A 486 -8.03 26.08 11.74
CA GLU A 486 -8.10 24.67 11.38
C GLU A 486 -9.30 24.00 12.07
N VAL A 487 -10.04 23.18 11.32
CA VAL A 487 -11.16 22.38 11.81
C VAL A 487 -10.64 21.02 12.28
N GLN A 488 -10.79 20.75 13.58
CA GLN A 488 -10.47 19.44 14.18
C GLN A 488 -11.59 18.43 13.93
N HIS A 489 -11.80 18.09 12.66
CA HIS A 489 -12.77 17.09 12.21
C HIS A 489 -12.28 16.44 10.93
N ARG A 490 -12.15 15.10 10.96
CA ARG A 490 -11.73 14.33 9.80
C ARG A 490 -12.50 13.03 9.74
N TRP A 491 -13.06 12.72 8.58
CA TRP A 491 -13.92 11.56 8.46
C TRP A 491 -13.09 10.28 8.67
N PRO A 492 -13.48 9.42 9.64
CA PRO A 492 -12.76 8.20 9.96
C PRO A 492 -12.91 7.18 8.83
N PRO A 493 -12.03 6.16 8.76
CA PRO A 493 -12.24 5.07 7.81
C PRO A 493 -13.58 4.39 8.12
N LYS A 494 -14.29 3.95 7.07
CA LYS A 494 -15.63 3.36 7.20
C LYS A 494 -16.64 4.31 7.88
N TRP A 495 -16.52 5.62 7.68
CA TRP A 495 -17.45 6.60 8.22
C TRP A 495 -18.92 6.25 7.93
N ARG A 496 -19.22 5.65 6.76
CA ARG A 496 -20.56 5.13 6.41
C ARG A 496 -21.10 4.10 7.40
N THR A 497 -20.25 3.16 7.81
CA THR A 497 -20.61 2.15 8.81
C THR A 497 -20.79 2.79 10.17
N ILE A 498 -19.91 3.73 10.53
CA ILE A 498 -20.00 4.46 11.81
C ILE A 498 -21.30 5.26 11.85
N TYR A 499 -21.62 5.99 10.79
CA TYR A 499 -22.86 6.74 10.65
C TYR A 499 -24.08 5.83 10.72
N ARG A 500 -24.07 4.69 10.02
CA ARG A 500 -25.18 3.72 10.04
C ARG A 500 -25.38 3.09 11.43
N CYS A 501 -24.30 2.81 12.16
CA CYS A 501 -24.38 2.14 13.46
C CYS A 501 -24.61 3.09 14.64
N PHE A 502 -24.14 4.34 14.56
CA PHE A 502 -24.10 5.28 15.68
C PHE A 502 -24.70 6.66 15.36
N GLY A 503 -25.30 6.81 14.18
CA GLY A 503 -25.92 8.06 13.74
C GLY A 503 -24.94 9.22 13.50
N PRO A 504 -25.46 10.43 13.25
CA PRO A 504 -24.66 11.64 13.02
C PRO A 504 -23.79 11.99 14.23
N GLY A 505 -24.32 11.91 15.45
CA GLY A 505 -23.57 12.21 16.68
C GLY A 505 -22.34 11.31 16.85
N GLY A 506 -22.50 10.00 16.67
CA GLY A 506 -21.39 9.04 16.71
C GLY A 506 -20.37 9.28 15.61
N PHE A 507 -20.82 9.64 14.40
CA PHE A 507 -19.94 10.01 13.30
C PHE A 507 -19.11 11.27 13.60
N HIS A 508 -19.70 12.36 14.13
CA HIS A 508 -18.95 13.57 14.45
C HIS A 508 -17.98 13.33 15.61
N ALA A 509 -18.37 12.56 16.63
CA ALA A 509 -17.47 12.18 17.73
C ALA A 509 -16.26 11.39 17.22
N ALA A 510 -16.50 10.35 16.41
CA ALA A 510 -15.45 9.55 15.79
C ALA A 510 -14.54 10.40 14.90
N SER A 511 -15.10 11.38 14.17
CA SER A 511 -14.33 12.26 13.29
C SER A 511 -13.43 13.24 14.04
N ARG A 512 -13.86 13.75 15.20
CA ARG A 512 -13.02 14.57 16.07
C ARG A 512 -11.88 13.74 16.66
N ILE A 513 -12.15 12.53 17.14
CA ILE A 513 -11.12 11.61 17.64
C ILE A 513 -10.12 11.28 16.53
N TRP A 514 -10.63 10.96 15.34
CA TRP A 514 -9.79 10.58 14.20
C TRP A 514 -8.87 11.72 13.74
N SER A 515 -9.36 12.97 13.74
CA SER A 515 -8.53 14.14 13.40
C SER A 515 -7.30 14.32 14.32
N ARG A 516 -7.36 13.85 15.57
CA ARG A 516 -6.22 13.88 16.49
C ARG A 516 -5.20 12.76 16.22
N ILE A 517 -5.67 11.65 15.67
CA ILE A 517 -4.84 10.47 15.36
C ILE A 517 -4.14 10.66 14.01
N ASP A 518 -4.87 11.13 13.00
CA ASP A 518 -4.34 11.34 11.65
C ASP A 518 -4.37 12.82 11.26
N ARG A 519 -3.21 13.46 11.46
CA ARG A 519 -3.00 14.89 11.23
C ARG A 519 -2.43 15.20 9.84
N THR A 520 -2.47 14.25 8.91
CA THR A 520 -1.84 14.42 7.57
C THR A 520 -2.55 15.41 6.67
N VAL A 521 -3.89 15.54 6.79
CA VAL A 521 -4.72 16.48 6.05
C VAL A 521 -5.84 16.91 6.97
N SER A 522 -6.12 18.21 6.99
CA SER A 522 -7.25 18.81 7.72
C SER A 522 -7.99 19.80 6.83
N GLN A 523 -8.84 20.64 7.41
CA GLN A 523 -9.58 21.67 6.70
C GLN A 523 -9.40 22.98 7.46
N VAL A 524 -9.44 24.09 6.74
CA VAL A 524 -9.50 25.43 7.34
C VAL A 524 -10.89 26.00 7.09
N ILE A 525 -11.45 26.64 8.11
CA ILE A 525 -12.66 27.45 8.00
C ILE A 525 -12.30 28.92 8.23
N CYS A 526 -12.83 29.79 7.38
CA CYS A 526 -12.78 31.24 7.55
C CYS A 526 -14.20 31.79 7.60
N VAL A 527 -14.52 32.53 8.67
CA VAL A 527 -15.76 33.26 8.87
C VAL A 527 -15.44 34.74 8.77
N ALA A 528 -16.16 35.47 7.93
CA ALA A 528 -15.90 36.88 7.67
C ALA A 528 -17.19 37.66 7.41
N ARG A 529 -17.11 38.98 7.56
CA ARG A 529 -18.16 39.93 7.16
C ARG A 529 -17.57 40.96 6.21
N PRO A 530 -18.37 41.60 5.36
CA PRO A 530 -17.90 42.73 4.55
C PRO A 530 -17.16 43.76 5.40
N ALA A 531 -15.96 44.15 4.98
CA ALA A 531 -15.26 45.25 5.65
C ALA A 531 -16.07 46.53 5.46
N VAL A 532 -16.21 47.30 6.54
CA VAL A 532 -16.73 48.67 6.48
C VAL A 532 -15.71 49.47 5.68
N SER A 533 -16.14 50.10 4.59
CA SER A 533 -15.28 51.03 3.87
C SER A 533 -14.99 52.21 4.79
N ASP A 534 -13.74 52.37 5.21
CA ASP A 534 -13.26 53.66 5.71
C ASP A 534 -13.51 54.66 4.57
N LYS A 535 -14.37 55.64 4.83
CA LYS A 535 -14.68 56.73 3.90
C LYS A 535 -13.45 57.59 3.63
#